data_AF-A0A2M7N182-F1
#
_entry.id   AF-A0A2M7N182-F1
#
_cell.length_a   1.000
_cell.length_b   1.000
_cell.length_c   1.000
_cell.angle_alpha   90.00
_cell.angle_beta   90.00
_cell.angle_gamma   90.00
#
_symmetry.space_group_name_H-M   'P 1'
#
loop_
_entity.id
_entity.type
_entity.pdbx_description
1 polymer ?
#
loop_
_entity_poly.entity_id
_entity_poly.type
_entity_poly.pdbx_seq_one_letter_code
_entity_poly.pdbx_strand_id
1 'polypeptide(L)'
;MEFYNGQMEGLGFEFLHEAKLIFERVQENPCQFPIAHKKMRKAKINRFPFNIFFVDELLTSFIIGIFHSSRNPNIIKKRYGKK
;
A
#
# COMPACT_ATOMS: atom_id res chain seq x y z
N MET A 1 4.25 -10.67 9.99
CA MET A 1 5.27 -11.50 9.31
C MET A 1 4.99 -13.00 9.49
N GLU A 2 4.47 -13.42 10.64
CA GLU A 2 4.14 -14.84 10.91
C GLU A 2 3.27 -15.51 9.84
N PHE A 3 2.27 -14.83 9.29
CA PHE A 3 1.42 -15.42 8.25
C PHE A 3 2.21 -15.84 6.99
N TYR A 4 3.18 -15.04 6.54
CA TYR A 4 3.98 -15.38 5.35
C TYR A 4 5.11 -16.34 5.66
N ASN A 5 5.79 -16.17 6.81
CA ASN A 5 6.85 -17.09 7.23
C ASN A 5 6.31 -18.51 7.52
N GLY A 6 5.03 -18.65 7.87
CA GLY A 6 4.37 -19.95 7.99
C GLY A 6 3.95 -20.59 6.66
N GLN A 7 3.98 -19.86 5.54
CA GLN A 7 3.72 -20.41 4.20
C GLN A 7 5.02 -20.88 3.52
N MET A 8 6.09 -20.09 3.68
CA MET A 8 7.44 -20.43 3.25
C MET A 8 8.42 -19.56 4.04
N GLU A 9 9.48 -20.17 4.57
CA GLU A 9 10.50 -19.42 5.30
C GLU A 9 11.07 -18.29 4.41
N GLY A 10 11.23 -17.09 4.97
CA GLY A 10 11.74 -15.92 4.25
C GLY A 10 10.68 -15.09 3.51
N LEU A 11 9.47 -15.61 3.26
CA LEU A 11 8.45 -14.90 2.47
C LEU A 11 7.94 -13.61 3.14
N GLY A 12 7.98 -13.55 4.47
CA GLY A 12 7.67 -12.33 5.21
C GLY A 12 8.73 -11.24 5.04
N PHE A 13 10.00 -11.62 4.88
CA PHE A 13 11.09 -10.69 4.59
C PHE A 13 10.99 -10.14 3.17
N GLU A 14 10.67 -11.00 2.19
CA GLU A 14 10.47 -10.60 0.81
C GLU A 14 9.30 -9.60 0.67
N PHE A 15 8.21 -9.81 1.41
CA PHE A 15 7.11 -8.86 1.48
C PHE A 15 7.56 -7.50 2.05
N LEU A 16 8.33 -7.51 3.14
CA LEU A 16 8.83 -6.29 3.76
C LEU A 16 9.79 -5.54 2.82
N HIS A 17 10.65 -6.28 2.12
CA HIS A 17 11.58 -5.71 1.15
C HIS A 17 10.82 -5.01 0.01
N GLU A 18 9.85 -5.69 -0.60
CA GLU A 18 9.01 -5.12 -1.65
C GLU A 18 8.21 -3.90 -1.15
N ALA A 19 7.68 -3.95 0.07
CA ALA A 19 6.97 -2.81 0.66
C ALA A 19 7.89 -1.59 0.86
N LYS A 20 9.13 -1.80 1.32
CA LYS A 20 10.13 -0.74 1.48
C LYS A 20 10.47 -0.06 0.16
N LEU A 21 10.70 -0.84 -0.90
CA LEU A 21 10.96 -0.29 -2.24
C LEU A 21 9.82 0.61 -2.72
N ILE A 22 8.57 0.25 -2.42
CA ILE A 22 7.43 1.10 -2.74
C ILE A 22 7.41 2.37 -1.87
N PHE A 23 7.76 2.30 -0.59
CA PHE A 23 7.86 3.48 0.27
C PHE A 23 8.92 4.47 -0.22
N GLU A 24 10.07 3.99 -0.66
CA GLU A 24 11.13 4.82 -1.24
C GLU A 24 10.61 5.53 -2.50
N ARG A 25 9.95 4.82 -3.41
CA ARG A 25 9.35 5.41 -4.61
C ARG A 25 8.24 6.43 -4.29
N VAL A 26 7.45 6.18 -3.25
CA VAL A 26 6.43 7.13 -2.75
C VAL A 26 7.10 8.39 -2.23
N GLN A 27 8.23 8.27 -1.53
CA GLN A 27 8.98 9.42 -1.03
C GLN A 27 9.65 10.21 -2.18
N GLU A 28 10.21 9.54 -3.18
CA GLU A 28 10.90 10.19 -4.30
C GLU A 28 9.95 10.94 -5.23
N ASN A 29 8.83 10.33 -5.59
CA ASN A 29 7.85 10.93 -6.49
C ASN A 29 6.45 10.39 -6.18
N PRO A 30 5.75 10.95 -5.19
CA PRO A 30 4.40 10.50 -4.81
C PRO A 30 3.39 10.72 -5.93
N CYS A 31 3.62 11.71 -6.79
CA CYS A 31 2.75 12.06 -7.90
C CYS A 31 2.73 11.02 -9.03
N GLN A 32 3.73 10.13 -9.11
CA GLN A 32 3.75 9.02 -10.09
C GLN A 32 2.63 8.00 -9.86
N PHE A 33 2.09 7.94 -8.64
CA PHE A 33 1.06 6.97 -8.28
C PHE A 33 -0.34 7.53 -8.55
N PRO A 34 -1.25 6.74 -9.15
CA PRO A 34 -2.57 7.21 -9.49
C PRO A 34 -3.41 7.52 -8.24
N ILE A 35 -4.27 8.51 -8.37
CA ILE A 35 -5.30 8.82 -7.38
C ILE A 35 -6.36 7.70 -7.42
N ALA A 36 -6.62 7.10 -6.26
CA ALA A 36 -7.67 6.08 -6.09
C ALA A 36 -8.98 6.69 -5.59
N HIS A 37 -8.95 7.71 -4.72
CA HIS A 37 -10.13 8.42 -4.22
C HIS A 37 -9.76 9.76 -3.58
N LYS A 38 -10.39 10.87 -3.99
CA LYS A 38 -10.07 12.23 -3.49
C LYS A 38 -8.56 12.51 -3.59
N LYS A 39 -7.86 12.75 -2.48
CA LYS A 39 -6.39 12.91 -2.43
C LYS A 39 -5.62 11.61 -2.23
N MET A 40 -6.32 10.51 -1.96
CA MET A 40 -5.71 9.21 -1.65
C MET A 40 -5.16 8.59 -2.94
N ARG A 41 -3.86 8.32 -2.92
CA ARG A 41 -3.12 7.63 -3.97
C ARG A 41 -2.93 6.15 -3.62
N LYS A 42 -2.65 5.35 -4.64
CA LYS A 42 -2.49 3.90 -4.51
C LYS A 42 -1.22 3.43 -5.23
N ALA A 43 -0.38 2.71 -4.51
CA ALA A 43 0.76 1.99 -5.05
C ALA A 43 0.52 0.47 -4.96
N LYS A 44 0.83 -0.26 -6.02
CA LYS A 44 0.73 -1.73 -6.05
C LYS A 44 2.08 -2.32 -5.64
N ILE A 45 2.06 -3.34 -4.77
CA ILE A 45 3.22 -4.19 -4.55
C ILE A 45 3.27 -5.21 -5.70
N ASN A 46 4.37 -5.31 -6.43
CA ASN A 46 4.39 -6.08 -7.68
C ASN A 46 4.31 -7.58 -7.43
N ARG A 47 5.13 -8.09 -6.51
CA ARG A 47 5.22 -9.53 -6.22
C ARG A 47 4.07 -10.07 -5.35
N PHE A 48 3.43 -9.19 -4.59
CA PHE A 48 2.39 -9.59 -3.65
C PHE A 48 1.07 -8.89 -4.01
N PRO A 49 -0.09 -9.56 -3.88
CA PRO A 49 -1.38 -8.97 -4.16
C PRO A 49 -1.78 -7.98 -3.06
N PHE A 50 -1.02 -6.92 -2.84
CA PHE A 50 -1.30 -5.84 -1.89
C PHE A 50 -1.19 -4.48 -2.57
N ASN A 51 -1.93 -3.53 -2.02
CA ASN A 51 -1.81 -2.13 -2.38
C ASN A 51 -1.56 -1.30 -1.14
N ILE A 52 -0.63 -0.37 -1.25
CA ILE A 52 -0.36 0.67 -0.26
C ILE A 52 -1.18 1.89 -0.65
N PHE A 53 -1.98 2.38 0.30
CA PHE A 53 -2.75 3.61 0.15
C PHE A 53 -2.12 4.69 1.00
N PHE A 54 -1.98 5.87 0.43
CA PHE A 54 -1.35 7.01 1.08
C PHE A 54 -1.94 8.32 0.60
N VAL A 55 -1.70 9.38 1.35
CA VAL A 55 -1.98 10.76 0.93
C VAL A 55 -0.67 11.54 1.02
N ASP A 56 -0.44 12.39 0.03
CA ASP A 56 0.72 13.26 -0.02
C ASP A 56 0.30 14.69 0.39
N GLU A 57 0.94 15.23 1.43
CA GLU A 57 0.71 16.60 1.90
C GLU A 57 2.06 17.30 2.14
N LEU A 58 2.27 18.43 1.48
CA LEU A 58 3.48 19.27 1.58
C LEU A 58 4.79 18.49 1.34
N LEU A 59 5.46 18.08 2.41
CA LEU A 59 6.76 17.40 2.41
C LEU A 59 6.66 15.98 2.96
N THR A 60 5.46 15.44 3.13
CA THR A 60 5.25 14.16 3.80
C THR A 60 4.15 13.35 3.14
N SER A 61 4.49 12.11 2.80
CA SER A 61 3.53 11.09 2.37
C SER A 61 3.09 10.24 3.57
N PHE A 62 1.80 10.30 3.89
CA PHE A 62 1.17 9.57 4.99
C PHE A 62 0.61 8.24 4.50
N ILE A 63 1.19 7.13 4.95
CA ILE A 63 0.65 5.79 4.68
C ILE A 63 -0.63 5.57 5.51
N ILE A 64 -1.75 5.39 4.81
CA ILE A 64 -3.06 5.20 5.42
C ILE A 64 -3.33 3.72 5.70
N GLY A 65 -2.81 2.83 4.84
CA GLY A 65 -2.92 1.40 5.06
C GLY A 65 -2.46 0.55 3.88
N ILE A 66 -2.19 -0.72 4.17
CA ILE A 66 -1.77 -1.74 3.22
C ILE A 66 -2.84 -2.82 3.16
N PHE A 67 -3.42 -3.04 1.96
CA PHE A 67 -4.58 -3.90 1.79
C PHE A 67 -4.35 -4.95 0.72
N HIS A 68 -4.66 -6.20 1.04
CA HIS A 68 -4.65 -7.31 0.09
C HIS A 68 -5.70 -7.08 -1.01
N SER A 69 -5.29 -7.13 -2.27
CA SER A 69 -6.07 -6.83 -3.48
C SER A 69 -7.31 -7.71 -3.67
N SER A 70 -7.29 -8.95 -3.17
CA SER A 70 -8.46 -9.84 -3.25
C SER A 70 -9.53 -9.56 -2.19
N ARG A 71 -9.25 -8.71 -1.19
CA ARG A 71 -10.24 -8.33 -0.18
C ARG A 71 -11.27 -7.39 -0.78
N ASN A 72 -12.51 -7.51 -0.32
CA ASN A 72 -13.64 -6.73 -0.83
C ASN A 72 -13.31 -5.22 -0.85
N PRO A 73 -13.29 -4.57 -2.02
CA PRO A 73 -12.91 -3.16 -2.15
C PRO A 73 -13.85 -2.22 -1.39
N ASN A 74 -15.06 -2.67 -1.07
CA ASN A 74 -16.02 -1.90 -0.26
C ASN A 74 -15.54 -1.68 1.17
N ILE A 75 -14.59 -2.46 1.69
CA ILE A 75 -14.00 -2.24 3.03
C ILE A 75 -13.24 -0.91 3.05
N ILE A 76 -12.45 -0.63 2.01
CA ILE A 76 -11.67 0.61 1.88
C ILE A 76 -12.62 1.78 1.64
N LYS A 77 -13.63 1.61 0.78
CA LYS A 77 -14.67 2.62 0.57
C LYS A 77 -15.47 2.93 1.84
N LYS A 78 -15.78 1.94 2.68
CA LYS A 78 -16.49 2.17 3.95
C LYS A 78 -15.63 2.93 4.96
N ARG A 79 -14.32 2.68 4.96
CA ARG A 79 -13.37 3.34 5.87
C ARG A 79 -13.00 4.76 5.45
N TYR A 80 -12.86 5.02 4.16
CA TYR A 80 -12.33 6.29 3.64
C TYR A 80 -13.25 7.02 2.64
N GLY A 81 -14.40 6.44 2.30
CA GLY A 81 -15.34 6.97 1.30
C GLY A 81 -16.54 7.70 1.88
N LYS A 82 -16.51 8.14 3.16
CA LYS A 82 -17.54 9.05 3.65
C LYS A 82 -17.26 10.48 3.15
N LYS A 83 -18.37 11.15 2.79
CA LYS A 83 -18.46 12.47 2.16
C LYS A 83 -17.62 13.50 2.90
#